data_AF-A0A2K8N9F3-F1
#
_entry.id   AF-A0A2K8N9F3-F1
#
_cell.length_a   1.000
_cell.length_b   1.000
_cell.length_c   1.000
_cell.angle_alpha   90.00
_cell.angle_beta   90.00
_cell.angle_gamma   90.00
#
_symmetry.space_group_name_H-M   'P 1'
#
loop_
_entity.id
_entity.type
_entity.pdbx_description
1 polymer ?
#
loop_
_entity_poly.entity_id
_entity_poly.type
_entity_poly.pdbx_seq_one_letter_code
_entity_poly.pdbx_strand_id
1 'polypeptide(L)' 'MIDIVKSLQSKGAQAVILGCTEPPMLLNGDNSPLPLLDSEELLIQAALETAL' A
#
# COMPACT_ATOMS: atom_id res chain seq x y z
N MET A 1 -9.06 -2.88 9.65
CA MET A 1 -7.81 -2.54 8.91
C MET A 1 -7.45 -1.05 9.05
N ILE A 2 -8.40 -0.13 8.85
CA ILE A 2 -8.18 1.33 9.03
C ILE A 2 -7.59 1.68 10.41
N ASP A 3 -8.10 1.10 11.50
CA ASP A 3 -7.58 1.40 12.85
C ASP A 3 -6.13 0.94 13.06
N ILE A 4 -5.73 -0.13 12.37
CA ILE A 4 -4.33 -0.57 12.36
C ILE A 4 -3.47 0.47 11.66
N VAL A 5 -3.91 0.98 10.50
CA VAL A 5 -3.20 2.02 9.76
C VAL A 5 -3.10 3.32 10.57
N LYS A 6 -4.17 3.73 11.28
CA LYS A 6 -4.14 4.87 12.21
C LYS A 6 -3.15 4.66 13.35
N SER A 7 -3.08 3.45 13.91
CA SER A 7 -2.09 3.08 14.94
C SER A 7 -0.66 3.10 14.42
N LEU A 8 -0.43 2.72 13.16
CA LEU A 8 0.88 2.84 12.51
C LEU A 8 1.23 4.30 12.22
N GLN A 9 0.27 5.11 11.77
CA GLN A 9 0.44 6.55 11.57
C GLN A 9 0.83 7.25 12.87
N SER A 10 0.18 6.95 14.00
CA SER A 10 0.53 7.54 15.29
C SER A 10 1.91 7.14 15.80
N LYS A 11 2.47 6.04 15.28
CA LYS A 11 3.85 5.58 15.51
C LYS A 11 4.86 6.16 14.50
N GLY A 12 4.42 7.02 13.58
CA GLY A 12 5.28 7.70 12.60
C GLY A 12 5.38 7.01 11.24
N ALA A 13 4.54 6.01 10.94
CA ALA A 13 4.49 5.45 9.60
C ALA A 13 4.03 6.52 8.58
N GLN A 14 4.71 6.58 7.44
CA GLN A 14 4.46 7.57 6.39
C GLN A 14 3.72 6.98 5.18
N ALA A 15 3.68 5.66 5.07
CA ALA A 15 2.97 4.90 4.04
C ALA A 15 2.70 3.47 4.55
N VAL A 16 1.84 2.72 3.85
CA VAL A 16 1.58 1.30 4.10
C VAL A 16 1.85 0.51 2.82
N ILE A 17 2.63 -0.55 2.94
CA ILE A 17 2.84 -1.51 1.85
C ILE A 17 1.72 -2.55 1.88
N LEU A 18 1.02 -2.71 0.76
CA LEU A 18 0.07 -3.80 0.53
C LEU A 18 0.86 -5.00 0.00
N GLY A 19 1.32 -5.84 0.93
CA GLY A 19 2.23 -6.97 0.65
C GLY A 19 1.54 -8.30 0.30
N CYS A 20 0.20 -8.33 0.29
CA CYS A 20 -0.60 -9.47 -0.11
C CYS A 20 -1.66 -8.99 -1.12
N THR A 21 -2.38 -9.91 -1.76
CA THR A 21 -3.39 -9.59 -2.77
C THR A 21 -4.77 -9.28 -2.18
N GLU A 22 -5.06 -9.66 -0.94
CA GLU A 22 -6.32 -9.38 -0.25
C GLU A 22 -6.44 -7.95 0.33
N PRO A 23 -5.39 -7.36 0.93
CA PRO A 23 -5.45 -6.00 1.48
C PRO A 23 -5.97 -4.92 0.52
N PRO A 24 -5.60 -4.89 -0.78
CA PRO A 24 -6.16 -3.95 -1.76
C PRO A 24 -7.69 -4.01 -1.91
N MET A 25 -8.33 -5.14 -1.61
CA MET A 25 -9.80 -5.27 -1.68
C MET A 25 -10.55 -4.54 -0.56
N LEU A 26 -9.86 -4.23 0.54
CA LEU A 26 -10.44 -3.65 1.76
C LEU A 26 -9.89 -2.26 2.09
N LEU A 27 -8.70 -1.92 1.59
CA LEU A 27 -7.99 -0.68 1.87
C LEU A 27 -7.63 0.01 0.56
N ASN A 28 -8.00 1.29 0.42
CA ASN A 28 -7.76 2.09 -0.78
C ASN A 28 -7.48 3.56 -0.43
N GLY A 29 -7.26 4.39 -1.45
CA GLY A 29 -6.96 5.81 -1.28
C GLY A 29 -8.07 6.61 -0.58
N ASP A 30 -9.32 6.18 -0.68
CA ASP A 30 -10.46 6.89 -0.10
C ASP A 30 -10.62 6.60 1.41
N ASN A 31 -10.15 5.43 1.87
CA ASN A 31 -10.37 4.97 3.24
C ASN A 31 -9.10 4.83 4.09
N SER A 32 -7.93 5.03 3.50
CA SER A 32 -6.65 4.99 4.21
C SER A 32 -6.20 6.39 4.65
N PRO A 33 -5.79 6.57 5.92
CA PRO A 33 -5.22 7.83 6.40
C PRO A 33 -3.74 8.03 5.99
N LEU A 34 -3.14 7.04 5.32
CA LEU A 34 -1.77 7.06 4.81
C LEU A 34 -1.73 6.62 3.34
N PRO A 35 -0.74 7.10 2.56
CA PRO A 35 -0.45 6.57 1.23
C PRO A 35 -0.30 5.05 1.24
N LEU A 36 -0.84 4.40 0.21
CA LEU A 36 -0.75 2.96 0.00
C LEU A 36 0.23 2.67 -1.13
N LEU A 37 1.08 1.67 -0.92
CA LEU A 37 2.03 1.17 -1.90
C LEU A 37 1.65 -0.27 -2.22
N ASP A 38 1.04 -0.49 -3.38
CA ASP A 38 0.75 -1.84 -3.85
C ASP A 38 2.03 -2.50 -4.38
N SER A 39 2.46 -3.56 -3.69
CA SER A 39 3.73 -4.21 -4.01
C SER A 39 3.70 -4.95 -5.35
N GLU A 40 2.54 -5.45 -5.78
CA GLU A 40 2.37 -6.14 -7.05
C GLU A 40 2.39 -5.13 -8.20
N GLU A 41 1.67 -4.00 -8.09
CA GLU A 41 1.70 -2.95 -9.10
C GLU A 41 3.11 -2.37 -9.28
N LEU A 42 3.81 -2.08 -8.17
CA LEU A 42 5.18 -1.57 -8.22
C LEU A 42 6.15 -2.58 -8.86
N LEU A 43 6.00 -3.88 -8.55
CA LEU A 43 6.81 -4.92 -9.16
C LEU A 43 6.58 -5.02 -10.67
N ILE A 44 5.31 -5.00 -11.11
CA ILE A 44 4.94 -5.04 -12.53
C ILE A 44 5.51 -3.82 -13.26
N GLN A 45 5.37 -2.62 -12.68
CA GLN A 45 5.92 -1.41 -13.25
C GLN A 45 7.44 -1.52 -13.43
N ALA A 46 8.18 -1.95 -12.40
CA ALA A 46 9.62 -2.12 -12.48
C ALA A 46 10.04 -3.19 -13.52
N ALA A 47 9.25 -4.27 -13.64
CA ALA A 47 9.50 -5.31 -14.64
C ALA A 47 9.32 -4.78 -16.07
N LEU A 48 8.28 -3.96 -16.31
CA LEU A 48 8.04 -3.32 -17.61
C LEU A 48 9.14 -2.30 -17.94
N GLU A 49 9.53 -1.45 -16.99
CA GLU A 49 10.63 -0.49 -17.15
C GLU A 49 11.97 -1.18 -17.44
N THR A 50 12.18 -2.38 -16.92
CA THR A 50 13.40 -3.17 -17.19
C THR A 50 13.37 -3.84 -18.57
N ALA A 51 12.19 -4.16 -19.09
CA ALA A 51 12.02 -4.90 -20.34
C ALA A 51 11.99 -4.00 -21.59
N LEU A 52 11.74 -2.70 -21.43
CA LEU A 52 11.61 -1.70 -22.50
C LEU A 52 12.88 -0.85 -22.64
#